data_AF-A0A1T1ASK4-F1
#
_entry.id   AF-A0A1T1ASK4-F1
#
_cell.length_a   1.000
_cell.length_b   1.000
_cell.length_c   1.000
_cell.angle_alpha   90.00
_cell.angle_beta   90.00
_cell.angle_gamma   90.00
#
_symmetry.space_group_name_H-M   'P 1'
#
loop_
_entity.id
_entity.type
_entity.pdbx_description
1 polymer ?
#
loop_
_entity_poly.entity_id
_entity_poly.type
_entity_poly.pdbx_seq_one_letter_code
_entity_poly.pdbx_strand_id
1 'polypeptide(L)' 'MHAFIVDTLAERVMQVEQDAAFHAVADDRLANIRATGKTVAWMDAKTYLTACANGERPRKPIARQIAK' A
#
# COMPACT_ATOMS: atom_id res chain seq x y z
N MET A 1 17.56 18.95 -30.25
CA MET A 1 17.72 17.61 -29.64
C MET A 1 18.14 17.73 -28.16
N HIS A 2 17.35 18.41 -27.32
CA HIS A 2 17.61 18.51 -25.87
C HIS A 2 16.35 18.31 -24.99
N ALA A 3 15.15 18.48 -25.56
CA ALA A 3 13.89 18.26 -24.85
C ALA A 3 13.75 16.83 -24.29
N PHE A 4 14.14 15.82 -25.07
CA PHE A 4 14.01 14.41 -24.67
C PHE A 4 14.77 14.05 -23.36
N ILE A 5 15.97 14.61 -23.16
CA ILE A 5 16.76 14.31 -21.95
C ILE A 5 16.12 14.98 -20.72
N VAL A 6 15.56 16.18 -20.89
CA VAL A 6 14.87 16.89 -19.82
C VAL A 6 13.56 16.19 -19.45
N ASP A 7 12.78 15.77 -20.45
CA ASP A 7 11.51 15.07 -20.24
C ASP A 7 11.71 13.73 -19.53
N THR A 8 12.70 12.94 -19.97
CA THR A 8 13.03 11.66 -19.33
C THR A 8 13.53 11.85 -17.91
N LEU A 9 14.31 12.89 -17.62
CA LEU A 9 14.72 13.18 -16.24
C LEU A 9 13.54 13.59 -15.36
N ALA A 10 12.62 14.41 -15.88
CA ALA A 10 11.42 14.81 -15.16
C ALA A 10 10.53 13.60 -14.82
N GLU A 11 10.33 12.68 -15.76
CA GLU A 11 9.60 11.43 -15.54
C GLU A 11 10.24 10.58 -14.43
N ARG A 12 11.57 10.44 -14.45
CA ARG A 12 12.32 9.67 -13.44
C ARG A 12 12.20 10.29 -12.05
N VAL A 13 12.27 11.61 -11.93
CA VAL A 13 12.09 12.30 -10.65
C VAL A 13 10.70 12.04 -10.09
N MET A 14 9.65 12.19 -10.91
CA MET A 14 8.28 11.90 -10.48
C MET A 14 8.09 10.43 -10.04
N GLN A 15 8.70 9.47 -10.75
CA GLN A 15 8.68 8.06 -10.35
C GLN A 15 9.32 7.86 -8.97
N VAL A 16 10.51 8.42 -8.75
CA VAL A 16 11.22 8.33 -7.46
C VAL A 16 10.43 8.97 -6.32
N GLU A 17 9.78 10.11 -6.56
CA GLU A 17 8.93 10.75 -5.55
C GLU A 17 7.71 9.91 -5.20
N GLN A 18 7.08 9.27 -6.20
CA GLN A 18 5.95 8.37 -5.98
C GLN A 18 6.37 7.12 -5.20
N ASP A 19 7.52 6.53 -5.53
CA ASP A 19 8.08 5.39 -4.82
C ASP A 19 8.41 5.74 -3.37
N ALA A 20 9.05 6.89 -3.14
CA ALA A 20 9.37 7.37 -1.79
C ALA A 20 8.11 7.58 -0.95
N ALA A 21 7.06 8.17 -1.52
CA ALA A 21 5.78 8.34 -0.84
C ALA A 21 5.12 7.00 -0.50
N PHE A 22 5.19 6.02 -1.41
CA PHE A 22 4.68 4.68 -1.15
C PHE A 22 5.44 3.97 -0.02
N HIS A 23 6.77 4.07 -0.03
CA HIS A 23 7.62 3.48 1.00
C HIS A 23 7.39 4.10 2.37
N ALA A 24 7.28 5.42 2.48
CA ALA A 24 6.98 6.10 3.74
C ALA A 24 5.67 5.57 4.38
N VAL A 25 4.62 5.42 3.58
CA VAL A 25 3.34 4.86 4.05
C VAL A 25 3.48 3.40 4.47
N ALA A 26 4.28 2.60 3.76
CA ALA A 26 4.52 1.21 4.10
C ALA A 26 5.29 1.07 5.43
N ASP A 27 6.31 1.91 5.65
CA ASP A 27 7.11 1.93 6.87
C ASP A 27 6.26 2.35 8.08
N ASP A 28 5.42 3.38 7.94
CA ASP A 28 4.48 3.80 8.99
C ASP A 28 3.50 2.67 9.36
N ARG A 29 2.97 1.96 8.36
CA ARG A 29 2.08 0.81 8.58
C ARG A 29 2.83 -0.32 9.29
N LEU A 30 4.06 -0.62 8.88
CA LEU A 30 4.87 -1.66 9.50
C LEU A 30 5.22 -1.31 10.95
N ALA A 31 5.56 -0.05 11.23
CA ALA A 31 5.81 0.43 12.59
C ALA A 31 4.58 0.26 13.49
N ASN A 32 3.39 0.60 12.99
CA ASN A 32 2.13 0.39 13.70
C ASN A 32 1.81 -1.09 13.96
N ILE A 33 2.06 -1.97 12.98
CA ILE A 33 1.89 -3.42 13.15
C ILE A 33 2.87 -3.95 14.20
N ARG A 34 4.13 -3.52 14.17
CA ARG A 34 5.15 -3.89 15.17
C ARG A 34 4.77 -3.43 16.58
N ALA A 35 4.25 -2.21 16.71
CA ALA A 35 3.87 -1.64 18.01
C ALA A 35 2.60 -2.29 18.61
N THR A 36 1.60 -2.58 17.77
CA THR A 36 0.29 -3.06 18.25
C THR A 36 0.13 -4.58 18.21
N GLY A 37 0.92 -5.27 17.36
CA GLY A 37 0.72 -6.67 17.00
C GLY A 37 -0.60 -6.94 16.28
N LYS A 38 -1.37 -5.90 15.92
CA LYS A 38 -2.66 -6.02 15.26
C LYS A 38 -2.45 -6.02 13.76
N THR A 39 -2.96 -7.04 13.09
CA THR A 39 -2.97 -7.12 11.63
C THR A 39 -4.27 -7.78 11.16
N VAL A 40 -4.53 -7.75 9.87
CA VAL A 40 -5.69 -8.42 9.28
C VAL A 40 -5.26 -9.82 8.88
N ALA A 41 -6.06 -10.84 9.23
CA ALA A 41 -5.79 -12.19 8.78
C ALA A 41 -5.84 -12.25 7.25
N TRP A 42 -4.88 -12.96 6.65
CA TRP A 42 -4.75 -12.99 5.20
C TRP A 42 -6.03 -13.44 4.48
N MET A 43 -6.76 -14.40 5.06
CA MET A 43 -8.02 -14.90 4.50
C MET A 43 -9.11 -13.80 4.47
N ASP A 44 -9.20 -12.99 5.51
CA ASP A 44 -10.14 -11.86 5.59
C ASP A 44 -9.75 -10.77 4.58
N ALA A 45 -8.45 -10.47 4.47
CA ALA A 45 -7.93 -9.52 3.49
C ALA A 45 -8.21 -9.99 2.05
N LYS A 46 -7.96 -11.27 1.74
CA LYS A 46 -8.23 -11.84 0.41
C LYS A 46 -9.70 -11.76 0.05
N THR A 47 -10.58 -12.10 0.99
CA THR A 47 -12.04 -12.02 0.80
C THR A 47 -12.48 -10.59 0.51
N TYR A 48 -12.02 -9.63 1.31
CA TYR A 48 -12.28 -8.21 1.11
C TYR A 48 -11.80 -7.72 -0.26
N LEU A 49 -10.55 -8.03 -0.64
CA LEU A 49 -9.98 -7.61 -1.92
C LEU A 49 -10.71 -8.21 -3.13
N THR A 50 -11.13 -9.47 -3.03
CA THR A 50 -11.90 -10.13 -4.08
C THR A 50 -13.26 -9.44 -4.28
N ALA A 51 -13.98 -9.16 -3.20
CA ALA A 51 -15.25 -8.46 -3.28
C ALA A 51 -15.09 -7.02 -3.80
N CYS A 52 -14.03 -6.30 -3.40
CA CYS A 52 -13.71 -4.99 -3.98
C CYS A 52 -13.41 -5.07 -5.49
N ALA A 53 -12.68 -6.11 -5.94
CA ALA A 53 -12.40 -6.32 -7.36
C ALA A 53 -13.68 -6.62 -8.17
N ASN A 54 -14.67 -7.24 -7.54
CA ASN A 54 -16.01 -7.45 -8.12
C ASN A 54 -16.89 -6.18 -8.12
N GLY A 55 -16.39 -5.04 -7.65
CA GLY A 55 -17.12 -3.79 -7.54
C GLY A 55 -18.04 -3.69 -6.32
N GLU A 56 -18.01 -4.68 -5.43
CA GLU A 56 -18.77 -4.66 -4.20
C GLU A 56 -18.15 -3.69 -3.18
N ARG A 57 -18.93 -3.28 -2.18
CA ARG A 57 -18.47 -2.44 -1.06
C ARG A 57 -18.52 -3.24 0.26
N PRO A 58 -17.71 -4.30 0.39
CA PRO A 58 -17.67 -5.09 1.62
C PRO A 58 -17.19 -4.24 2.79
N ARG A 59 -17.57 -4.62 4.01
CA ARG A 59 -17.05 -3.99 5.23
C ARG A 59 -15.54 -4.23 5.32
N LYS A 60 -14.79 -3.16 5.60
CA LYS A 60 -13.33 -3.25 5.79
C LYS A 60 -13.01 -4.20 6.97
N PRO A 61 -12.10 -5.16 6.80
CA PRO A 61 -11.69 -6.05 7.87
C PRO A 61 -10.96 -5.25 8.96
N ILE A 62 -11.19 -5.62 10.22
CA ILE A 62 -10.63 -4.93 11.38
C ILE A 62 -9.32 -5.59 11.79
N ALA A 63 -8.26 -4.78 11.95
CA ALA A 63 -6.98 -5.26 12.45
C ALA A 63 -7.12 -5.76 13.89
N ARG A 64 -6.72 -7.01 14.13
CA ARG A 64 -6.81 -7.70 15.42
C ARG A 64 -5.51 -8.47 15.67
N GLN A 65 -5.22 -8.77 16.92
CA GLN A 65 -4.13 -9.71 17.20
C GLN A 65 -4.54 -11.07 16.65
N ILE A 66 -3.73 -11.60 15.73
CA ILE A 66 -3.92 -12.95 15.22
C ILE A 66 -3.24 -13.87 16.23
N ALA A 67 -4.02 -14.46 17.13
CA ALA A 67 -3.52 -15.57 17.94
C ALA A 67 -3.22 -16.75 17.01
N LYS A 68 -2.08 -17.40 17.25
CA LYS A 68 -1.55 -18.51 16.46
C LYS A 68 -2.55 -19.67 16.36
#